data_AF-A0A077ZBB7-F1
#
_entry.id   AF-A0A077ZBB7-F1
#
_cell.length_a   1.000
_cell.length_b   1.000
_cell.length_c   1.000
_cell.angle_alpha   90.00
_cell.angle_beta   90.00
_cell.angle_gamma   90.00
#
_symmetry.space_group_name_H-M   'P 1'
#
loop_
_entity.id
_entity.type
_entity.pdbx_description
1 polymer ?
#
loop_
_entity_poly.entity_id
_entity_poly.type
_entity_poly.pdbx_seq_one_letter_code
_entity_poly.pdbx_strand_id
1 'polypeptide(L)'
;MAPERVASTGTAMARKAPSSGAVSTNRKCPFKIGDVVWARLTNRSVWWPGIVIDPRSCGYELSERVWVLWLGDQRLSDVEPSQMKYIVEDFNACFRNRGSPSYHDSVRIALELFFMQLGLSCPNDPVTEALSGFSNSLNETIRRALDKNDHKTLPSFIQERLDEILSQADKEEDDQGTVDRLESIPVLEPVRKDDCPSTIMPKKRCTNPDEIYGRCVLCSSPENEGSPLSDHPFFFAKLCENCQVGKIDVGFVSFFAIVLVSLKRPYKETYFVVDQDGKKEFCALCGSTGVLVVCESPNCSNVYCTDCISTFGYSDLLKEVLRSDPWHCFNCSKKQLGILVVRPNWEQSLFALFNTVHISDDIDLTLIPEEKQPIRVLSLFDGLATGKVILDLLGLQIERYYCCEIDPDAMLVSRVNHPMNVEFLGDVRELSLAKVSRG
;
A
#
# COMPACT_ATOMS: atom_id res chain seq x y z
N MET A 1 -0.56 -13.08 -15.51
CA MET A 1 -1.93 -13.27 -15.01
C MET A 1 -1.95 -12.85 -13.54
N ALA A 2 -2.52 -11.68 -13.24
CA ALA A 2 -2.79 -11.29 -11.86
C ALA A 2 -3.95 -12.16 -11.30
N PRO A 3 -3.99 -12.44 -9.99
CA PRO A 3 -5.05 -13.27 -9.40
C PRO A 3 -6.41 -12.58 -9.57
N GLU A 4 -7.41 -13.33 -10.04
CA GLU A 4 -8.80 -12.90 -10.13
C GLU A 4 -9.28 -12.44 -8.74
N ARG A 5 -9.81 -11.21 -8.70
CA ARG A 5 -10.53 -10.69 -7.53
C ARG A 5 -11.82 -11.49 -7.38
N VAL A 6 -11.87 -12.44 -6.44
CA VAL A 6 -13.14 -12.98 -5.96
C VAL A 6 -13.68 -12.00 -4.93
N ALA A 7 -14.50 -11.05 -5.37
CA ALA A 7 -15.37 -10.31 -4.48
C ALA A 7 -16.59 -11.20 -4.18
N SER A 8 -16.73 -11.70 -2.94
CA SER A 8 -17.88 -12.51 -2.56
C SER A 8 -19.10 -11.62 -2.34
N THR A 9 -20.18 -11.87 -3.08
CA THR A 9 -21.51 -11.27 -2.88
C THR A 9 -22.22 -11.99 -1.73
N GLY A 10 -22.21 -11.41 -0.52
CA GLY A 10 -22.95 -11.92 0.63
C GLY A 10 -24.24 -11.13 0.86
N THR A 11 -25.38 -11.81 0.86
CA THR A 11 -26.72 -11.24 1.11
C THR A 11 -26.99 -11.13 2.61
N ALA A 12 -27.37 -9.94 3.10
CA ALA A 12 -27.58 -9.66 4.53
C ALA A 12 -28.87 -10.29 5.10
N MET A 13 -28.76 -11.00 6.24
CA MET A 13 -29.87 -11.29 7.16
C MET A 13 -29.43 -11.22 8.64
N ALA A 14 -30.24 -10.57 9.48
CA ALA A 14 -30.30 -10.62 10.95
C ALA A 14 -28.97 -10.73 11.77
N ARG A 15 -28.42 -9.56 12.13
CA ARG A 15 -27.21 -9.36 12.96
C ARG A 15 -27.30 -10.05 14.34
N LYS A 16 -26.50 -11.09 14.58
CA LYS A 16 -26.32 -11.74 15.89
C LYS A 16 -24.99 -11.29 16.51
N ALA A 17 -25.02 -10.84 17.76
CA ALA A 17 -23.83 -10.41 18.50
C ALA A 17 -22.74 -11.50 18.52
N PRO A 18 -21.44 -11.13 18.46
CA PRO A 18 -20.33 -12.07 18.45
C PRO A 18 -20.14 -12.66 19.85
N SER A 19 -20.89 -13.71 20.19
CA SER A 19 -20.74 -14.41 21.49
C SER A 19 -19.99 -15.75 21.38
N SER A 20 -19.62 -16.17 20.17
CA SER A 20 -18.77 -17.34 19.97
C SER A 20 -17.41 -16.86 19.48
N GLY A 21 -16.31 -17.24 20.14
CA GLY A 21 -14.95 -17.03 19.62
C GLY A 21 -14.63 -17.87 18.36
N ALA A 22 -15.63 -18.17 17.55
CA ALA A 22 -15.55 -18.96 16.35
C ALA A 22 -15.04 -18.09 15.19
N VAL A 23 -14.06 -18.61 14.47
CA VAL A 23 -13.50 -17.99 13.25
C VAL A 23 -14.08 -18.60 11.97
N SER A 24 -14.72 -19.76 12.10
CA SER A 24 -15.24 -20.56 10.99
C SER A 24 -16.45 -21.37 11.44
N THR A 25 -17.31 -21.76 10.49
CA THR A 25 -18.36 -22.77 10.68
C THR A 25 -17.76 -24.17 10.86
N ASN A 26 -16.52 -24.41 10.42
CA ASN A 26 -15.81 -25.67 10.60
C ASN A 26 -15.27 -25.78 12.05
N ARG A 27 -15.90 -26.64 12.85
CA ARG A 27 -15.50 -26.90 14.25
C ARG A 27 -14.11 -27.54 14.41
N LYS A 28 -13.51 -28.05 13.33
CA LYS A 28 -12.14 -28.60 13.32
C LYS A 28 -11.09 -27.58 12.89
N CYS A 29 -11.46 -26.32 12.64
CA CYS A 29 -10.49 -25.28 12.33
C CYS A 29 -9.51 -25.11 13.51
N PRO A 30 -8.19 -25.24 13.28
CA PRO A 30 -7.20 -25.12 14.37
C PRO A 30 -6.99 -23.66 14.79
N PHE A 31 -7.31 -22.71 13.91
CA PHE A 31 -7.06 -21.29 14.13
C PHE A 31 -8.11 -20.65 15.03
N LYS A 32 -7.68 -19.68 15.83
CA LYS A 32 -8.49 -18.87 16.73
C LYS A 32 -8.35 -17.39 16.37
N ILE A 33 -9.33 -16.57 16.78
CA ILE A 33 -9.24 -15.11 16.66
C ILE A 33 -7.92 -14.66 17.30
N GLY A 34 -7.19 -13.75 16.65
CA GLY A 34 -5.94 -13.21 17.15
C GLY A 34 -4.70 -14.06 16.90
N ASP A 35 -4.83 -15.24 16.27
CA ASP A 35 -3.68 -16.00 15.79
C ASP A 35 -2.97 -15.24 14.66
N VAL A 36 -1.65 -15.11 14.79
CA VAL A 36 -0.80 -14.57 13.72
C VAL A 36 -0.32 -15.72 12.86
N VAL A 37 -0.54 -15.59 11.55
CA VAL A 37 -0.42 -16.68 10.59
C VAL A 37 0.32 -16.24 9.32
N TRP A 38 0.94 -17.20 8.65
CA TRP A 38 1.16 -17.14 7.22
C TRP A 38 -0.11 -17.54 6.50
N ALA A 39 -0.51 -16.79 5.48
CA ALA A 39 -1.64 -17.13 4.64
C ALA A 39 -1.34 -16.84 3.16
N ARG A 40 -2.06 -17.49 2.25
CA ARG A 40 -2.02 -17.17 0.82
C ARG A 40 -3.37 -17.45 0.16
N LEU A 41 -3.74 -16.67 -0.85
CA LEU A 41 -5.05 -16.81 -1.51
C LEU A 41 -5.12 -18.06 -2.41
N THR A 42 -3.99 -18.44 -3.02
CA THR A 42 -3.87 -19.57 -3.95
C THR A 42 -2.53 -20.29 -3.79
N ASN A 43 -2.42 -21.51 -4.31
CA ASN A 43 -1.16 -22.27 -4.34
C ASN A 43 -0.02 -21.56 -5.10
N ARG A 44 -0.34 -20.63 -6.01
CA ARG A 44 0.63 -19.86 -6.79
C ARG A 44 0.97 -18.50 -6.18
N SER A 45 0.20 -18.03 -5.21
CA SER A 45 0.46 -16.77 -4.52
C SER A 45 1.53 -16.92 -3.43
N VAL A 46 2.17 -15.81 -3.11
CA VAL A 46 3.18 -15.72 -2.06
C VAL A 46 2.52 -15.84 -0.69
N TRP A 47 3.21 -16.48 0.26
CA TRP A 47 2.84 -16.46 1.66
C TRP A 47 3.00 -15.06 2.23
N TRP A 48 1.94 -14.50 2.78
CA TRP A 48 1.92 -13.18 3.39
C TRP A 48 1.45 -13.28 4.84
N PRO A 49 2.00 -12.49 5.77
CA PRO A 49 1.59 -12.54 7.16
C PRO A 49 0.22 -11.87 7.39
N GLY A 50 -0.57 -12.43 8.30
CA GLY A 50 -1.88 -11.90 8.66
C GLY A 50 -2.27 -12.24 10.09
N ILE A 51 -3.35 -11.62 10.57
CA ILE A 51 -3.99 -11.97 11.84
C ILE A 51 -5.41 -12.46 11.60
N VAL A 52 -5.78 -13.55 12.26
CA VAL A 52 -7.12 -14.14 12.17
C VAL A 52 -8.12 -13.26 12.91
N ILE A 53 -9.25 -12.97 12.29
CA ILE A 53 -10.30 -12.10 12.83
C ILE A 53 -11.66 -12.81 12.88
N ASP A 54 -12.60 -12.22 13.62
CA ASP A 54 -14.01 -12.56 13.51
C ASP A 54 -14.62 -11.79 12.32
N PRO A 55 -15.11 -12.45 11.26
CA PRO A 55 -15.72 -11.75 10.13
C PRO A 55 -16.90 -10.86 10.52
N ARG A 56 -17.61 -11.22 11.60
CA ARG A 56 -18.78 -10.46 12.07
C ARG A 56 -18.41 -9.08 12.60
N SER A 57 -17.15 -8.89 13.02
CA SER A 57 -16.63 -7.59 13.45
C SER A 57 -16.45 -6.60 12.30
N CYS A 58 -16.49 -7.07 11.05
CA CYS A 58 -16.34 -6.23 9.85
C CYS A 58 -17.45 -6.48 8.83
N GLY A 59 -18.63 -6.93 9.27
CA GLY A 59 -19.84 -7.00 8.45
C GLY A 59 -20.02 -8.30 7.65
N TYR A 60 -19.16 -9.29 7.83
CA TYR A 60 -19.25 -10.58 7.12
C TYR A 60 -19.78 -11.71 8.01
N GLU A 61 -20.28 -12.78 7.39
CA GLU A 61 -20.73 -13.98 8.09
C GLU A 61 -19.62 -15.03 8.23
N LEU A 62 -19.81 -15.95 9.18
CA LEU A 62 -18.92 -17.11 9.33
C LEU A 62 -19.12 -18.07 8.15
N SER A 63 -18.01 -18.57 7.62
CA SER A 63 -17.98 -19.61 6.58
C SER A 63 -17.01 -20.73 6.94
N GLU A 64 -16.84 -21.72 6.07
CA GLU A 64 -15.79 -22.75 6.25
C GLU A 64 -14.37 -22.18 6.08
N ARG A 65 -14.26 -20.98 5.50
CA ARG A 65 -13.01 -20.25 5.30
C ARG A 65 -12.76 -19.33 6.50
N VAL A 66 -11.50 -18.96 6.69
CA VAL A 66 -11.05 -18.17 7.84
C VAL A 66 -10.70 -16.77 7.37
N TRP A 67 -11.27 -15.76 8.02
CA TRP A 67 -11.00 -14.38 7.69
C TRP A 67 -9.69 -13.90 8.30
N VAL A 68 -8.86 -13.29 7.47
CA VAL A 68 -7.55 -12.78 7.82
C VAL A 68 -7.47 -11.30 7.46
N LEU A 69 -6.98 -10.50 8.40
CA LEU A 69 -6.49 -9.15 8.14
C LEU A 69 -4.99 -9.25 7.80
N TRP A 70 -4.66 -8.94 6.56
CA TRP A 70 -3.29 -8.97 6.05
C TRP A 70 -2.45 -7.85 6.67
N LEU A 71 -1.30 -8.20 7.23
CA LEU A 71 -0.39 -7.23 7.86
C LEU A 71 0.38 -6.47 6.78
N GLY A 72 0.51 -5.15 6.92
CA GLY A 72 1.18 -4.28 5.94
C GLY A 72 0.24 -3.68 4.89
N ASP A 73 -0.69 -4.46 4.31
CA ASP A 73 -1.65 -3.92 3.32
C ASP A 73 -3.04 -3.59 3.90
N GLN A 74 -3.36 -4.14 5.08
CA GLN A 74 -4.60 -3.95 5.85
C GLN A 74 -5.87 -4.33 5.10
N ARG A 75 -5.78 -5.26 4.16
CA ARG A 75 -6.94 -5.84 3.47
C ARG A 75 -7.49 -7.02 4.25
N LEU A 76 -8.78 -7.25 4.08
CA LEU A 76 -9.45 -8.44 4.59
C LEU A 76 -9.61 -9.46 3.45
N SER A 77 -9.44 -10.73 3.77
CA SER A 77 -9.78 -11.81 2.86
C SER A 77 -10.16 -13.08 3.62
N ASP A 78 -11.05 -13.86 3.03
CA ASP A 78 -11.37 -15.21 3.47
C ASP A 78 -10.41 -16.22 2.83
N VAL A 79 -9.67 -16.94 3.66
CA VAL A 79 -8.61 -17.86 3.26
C VAL A 79 -9.02 -19.30 3.58
N GLU A 80 -8.70 -20.22 2.68
CA GLU A 80 -8.89 -21.63 2.97
C GLU A 80 -7.92 -22.09 4.07
N PRO A 81 -8.35 -22.82 5.11
CA PRO A 81 -7.46 -23.26 6.19
C PRO A 81 -6.25 -24.07 5.71
N SER A 82 -6.34 -24.75 4.55
CA SER A 82 -5.23 -25.48 3.93
C SER A 82 -4.08 -24.57 3.46
N GLN A 83 -4.39 -23.29 3.23
CA GLN A 83 -3.49 -22.25 2.76
C GLN A 83 -3.04 -21.33 3.90
N MET A 84 -3.05 -21.84 5.12
CA MET A 84 -2.67 -21.12 6.33
C MET A 84 -1.71 -21.96 7.18
N LYS A 85 -0.78 -21.29 7.86
CA LYS A 85 0.13 -21.87 8.85
C LYS A 85 0.34 -20.88 10.00
N TYR A 86 0.68 -21.35 11.19
CA TYR A 86 1.09 -20.42 12.25
C TYR A 86 2.35 -19.65 11.84
N ILE A 87 2.49 -18.39 12.28
CA ILE A 87 3.59 -17.53 11.79
C ILE A 87 4.99 -18.11 12.06
N VAL A 88 5.15 -18.92 13.12
CA VAL A 88 6.43 -19.58 13.47
C VAL A 88 6.60 -20.96 12.85
N GLU A 89 5.55 -21.53 12.25
CA GLU A 89 5.57 -22.84 11.63
C GLU A 89 6.14 -22.75 10.21
N ASP A 90 7.11 -23.62 9.90
CA ASP A 90 7.79 -23.66 8.59
C ASP A 90 8.28 -22.28 8.10
N PHE A 91 8.75 -21.43 9.02
CA PHE A 91 9.10 -20.03 8.72
C PHE A 91 10.01 -19.90 7.50
N ASN A 92 11.07 -20.73 7.40
CA ASN A 92 11.99 -20.76 6.26
C ASN A 92 11.33 -21.10 4.91
N ALA A 93 10.26 -21.90 4.91
CA ALA A 93 9.54 -22.27 3.69
C ALA A 93 8.52 -21.21 3.26
N CYS A 94 7.97 -20.46 4.22
CA CYS A 94 7.03 -19.36 3.96
C CYS A 94 7.74 -18.03 3.65
N PHE A 95 8.88 -17.77 4.30
CA PHE A 95 9.62 -16.52 4.18
C PHE A 95 10.34 -16.36 2.84
N ARG A 96 10.25 -15.16 2.25
CA ARG A 96 10.91 -14.82 0.99
C ARG A 96 12.09 -13.88 1.19
N ASN A 97 13.31 -14.41 1.04
CA ASN A 97 14.55 -13.60 1.09
C ASN A 97 14.53 -12.43 0.10
N ARG A 98 14.07 -12.66 -1.13
CA ARG A 98 13.94 -11.63 -2.19
C ARG A 98 12.54 -10.98 -2.20
N GLY A 99 12.03 -10.60 -1.03
CA GLY A 99 10.78 -9.85 -0.86
C GLY A 99 10.97 -8.33 -1.04
N SER A 100 9.88 -7.58 -1.22
CA SER A 100 9.91 -6.12 -1.19
C SER A 100 10.19 -5.60 0.24
N PRO A 101 10.63 -4.34 0.41
CA PRO A 101 10.76 -3.73 1.74
C PRO A 101 9.47 -3.86 2.57
N SER A 102 8.31 -3.55 1.97
CA SER A 102 7.00 -3.68 2.60
C SER A 102 6.63 -5.11 3.03
N TYR A 103 7.10 -6.12 2.30
CA TYR A 103 6.93 -7.52 2.70
C TYR A 103 7.78 -7.83 3.94
N HIS A 104 9.05 -7.41 3.95
CA HIS A 104 9.91 -7.65 5.11
C HIS A 104 9.43 -6.90 6.35
N ASP A 105 8.94 -5.67 6.18
CA ASP A 105 8.31 -4.90 7.26
C ASP A 105 7.06 -5.60 7.80
N SER A 106 6.19 -6.14 6.93
CA SER A 106 4.98 -6.85 7.37
C SER A 106 5.31 -8.12 8.15
N VAL A 107 6.37 -8.84 7.76
CA VAL A 107 6.84 -10.04 8.48
C VAL A 107 7.41 -9.68 9.85
N ARG A 108 8.20 -8.61 9.95
CA ARG A 108 8.69 -8.12 11.24
C ARG A 108 7.53 -7.78 12.18
N ILE A 109 6.55 -7.01 11.69
CA ILE A 109 5.34 -6.65 12.45
C ILE A 109 4.57 -7.89 12.88
N ALA A 110 4.47 -8.91 12.03
CA ALA A 110 3.80 -10.16 12.38
C ALA A 110 4.47 -10.87 13.56
N LEU A 111 5.79 -10.94 13.56
CA LEU A 111 6.53 -11.55 14.66
C LEU A 111 6.41 -10.72 15.94
N GLU A 112 6.52 -9.40 15.86
CA GLU A 112 6.30 -8.48 16.99
C GLU A 112 4.90 -8.65 17.58
N LEU A 113 3.88 -8.71 16.73
CA LEU A 113 2.48 -8.95 17.11
C LEU A 113 2.30 -10.34 17.73
N PHE A 114 2.98 -11.35 17.21
CA PHE A 114 2.96 -12.70 17.77
C PHE A 114 3.51 -12.74 19.19
N PHE A 115 4.67 -12.12 19.45
CA PHE A 115 5.25 -12.05 20.79
C PHE A 115 4.35 -11.23 21.74
N MET A 116 3.77 -10.12 21.27
CA MET A 116 2.79 -9.34 22.03
C MET A 116 1.58 -10.19 22.44
N GLN A 117 0.97 -10.91 21.50
CA GLN A 117 -0.21 -11.74 21.78
C GLN A 117 0.09 -12.86 22.78
N LEU A 118 1.36 -13.27 22.89
CA LEU A 118 1.81 -14.24 23.90
C LEU A 118 2.25 -13.60 25.23
N GLY A 119 2.29 -12.27 25.33
CA GLY A 119 2.80 -11.56 26.51
C GLY A 119 4.30 -11.76 26.73
N LEU A 120 5.07 -11.96 25.64
CA LEU A 120 6.51 -12.23 25.67
C LEU A 120 7.31 -11.04 25.16
N SER A 121 8.55 -10.91 25.63
CA SER A 121 9.50 -9.93 25.09
C SER A 121 9.93 -10.33 23.69
N CYS A 122 9.73 -9.45 22.71
CA CYS A 122 10.19 -9.67 21.34
C CYS A 122 11.73 -9.54 21.26
N PRO A 123 12.44 -10.46 20.58
CA PRO A 123 13.86 -10.30 20.27
C PRO A 123 14.14 -9.01 19.47
N ASN A 124 15.37 -8.50 19.55
CA ASN A 124 15.77 -7.29 18.81
C ASN A 124 15.72 -7.48 17.29
N ASP A 125 16.07 -8.67 16.80
CA ASP A 125 15.93 -9.06 15.40
C ASP A 125 15.10 -10.34 15.32
N PRO A 126 13.77 -10.21 15.35
CA PRO A 126 12.88 -11.37 15.41
C PRO A 126 12.92 -12.17 14.11
N VAL A 127 13.19 -11.54 12.96
CA VAL A 127 13.22 -12.21 11.66
C VAL A 127 14.45 -13.12 11.56
N THR A 128 15.64 -12.63 11.92
CA THR A 128 16.86 -13.45 11.91
C THR A 128 16.77 -14.59 12.92
N GLU A 129 16.19 -14.35 14.09
CA GLU A 129 15.95 -15.42 15.07
C GLU A 129 14.93 -16.46 14.56
N ALA A 130 13.85 -16.03 13.91
CA ALA A 130 12.86 -16.93 13.32
C ALA A 130 13.45 -17.80 12.19
N LEU A 131 14.29 -17.23 11.32
CA LEU A 131 15.03 -17.97 10.30
C LEU A 131 15.98 -19.00 10.91
N SER A 132 16.54 -18.69 12.08
CA SER A 132 17.40 -19.60 12.84
C SER A 132 16.61 -20.62 13.68
N GLY A 133 15.28 -20.57 13.66
CA GLY A 133 14.38 -21.47 14.38
C GLY A 133 14.18 -21.14 15.87
N PHE A 134 14.56 -19.94 16.32
CA PHE A 134 14.61 -19.49 17.72
C PHE A 134 15.48 -20.36 18.64
N SER A 135 15.98 -19.78 19.73
CA SER A 135 16.70 -20.56 20.75
C SER A 135 15.79 -21.61 21.43
N ASN A 136 16.37 -22.72 21.90
CA ASN A 136 15.61 -23.78 22.58
C ASN A 136 14.82 -23.27 23.80
N SER A 137 15.41 -22.35 24.58
CA SER A 137 14.73 -21.70 25.72
C SER A 137 13.55 -20.83 25.29
N LEU A 138 13.68 -20.11 24.18
CA LEU A 138 12.61 -19.28 23.67
C LEU A 138 11.47 -20.13 23.10
N ASN A 139 11.78 -21.18 22.34
CA ASN A 139 10.79 -22.13 21.84
C ASN A 139 9.98 -22.80 22.95
N GLU A 140 10.64 -23.17 24.05
CA GLU A 140 9.96 -23.72 25.23
C GLU A 140 9.02 -22.70 25.88
N THR A 141 9.43 -21.43 25.92
CA THR A 141 8.62 -20.34 26.47
C THR A 141 7.42 -20.02 25.58
N ILE A 142 7.62 -20.00 24.25
CA ILE A 142 6.57 -19.85 23.24
C ILE A 142 5.54 -20.98 23.38
N ARG A 143 5.97 -22.24 23.47
CA ARG A 143 5.07 -23.40 23.64
C ARG A 143 4.20 -23.26 24.89
N ARG A 144 4.80 -22.95 26.04
CA ARG A 144 4.05 -22.73 27.30
C ARG A 144 3.09 -21.55 27.22
N ALA A 145 3.44 -20.49 26.49
CA ALA A 145 2.57 -19.34 26.30
C ALA A 145 1.39 -19.67 25.40
N LEU A 146 1.62 -20.44 24.32
CA LEU A 146 0.56 -20.92 23.43
C LEU A 146 -0.43 -21.83 24.17
N ASP A 147 0.06 -22.75 25.00
CA ASP A 147 -0.78 -23.68 25.78
C ASP A 147 -1.67 -22.96 26.80
N LYS A 148 -1.22 -21.82 27.34
CA LYS A 148 -1.99 -21.01 28.31
C LYS A 148 -3.01 -20.08 27.66
N ASN A 149 -2.83 -19.75 26.38
CA ASN A 149 -3.54 -18.67 25.73
C ASN A 149 -4.78 -19.18 24.99
N ASP A 150 -5.79 -19.57 25.76
CA ASP A 150 -7.01 -20.15 25.21
C ASP A 150 -7.90 -19.16 24.46
N HIS A 151 -7.84 -17.87 24.85
CA HIS A 151 -8.63 -16.79 24.29
C HIS A 151 -7.73 -15.58 24.02
N LYS A 152 -7.51 -15.26 22.75
CA LYS A 152 -6.81 -14.03 22.37
C LYS A 152 -7.84 -12.94 22.11
N THR A 153 -7.73 -11.84 22.83
CA THR A 153 -8.37 -10.58 22.42
C THR A 153 -7.56 -9.99 21.27
N LEU A 154 -8.24 -9.45 20.27
CA LEU A 154 -7.56 -8.66 19.24
C LEU A 154 -7.03 -7.38 19.89
N PRO A 155 -5.80 -6.95 19.57
CA PRO A 155 -5.28 -5.66 20.02
C PRO A 155 -6.21 -4.52 19.57
N SER A 156 -6.32 -3.45 20.38
CA SER A 156 -7.31 -2.39 20.13
C SER A 156 -7.16 -1.77 18.74
N PHE A 157 -5.93 -1.55 18.28
CA PHE A 157 -5.67 -0.99 16.95
C PHE A 157 -6.18 -1.87 15.80
N ILE A 158 -6.23 -3.20 15.98
CA ILE A 158 -6.85 -4.10 15.01
C ILE A 158 -8.36 -3.95 15.08
N GLN A 159 -8.94 -3.89 16.28
CA GLN A 159 -10.38 -3.69 16.47
C GLN A 159 -10.85 -2.37 15.85
N GLU A 160 -10.13 -1.28 16.11
CA GLU A 160 -10.38 0.04 15.52
C GLU A 160 -10.37 -0.02 13.99
N ARG A 161 -9.42 -0.75 13.40
CA ARG A 161 -9.37 -0.91 11.94
C ARG A 161 -10.57 -1.69 11.40
N LEU A 162 -11.04 -2.71 12.13
CA LEU A 162 -12.25 -3.45 11.76
C LEU A 162 -13.49 -2.56 11.87
N ASP A 163 -13.57 -1.72 12.90
CA ASP A 163 -14.65 -0.75 13.09
C ASP A 163 -14.66 0.31 11.97
N GLU A 164 -13.49 0.78 11.54
CA GLU A 164 -13.36 1.69 10.39
C GLU A 164 -13.90 1.04 9.11
N ILE A 165 -13.53 -0.23 8.85
CA ILE A 165 -14.00 -0.97 7.67
C ILE A 165 -15.51 -1.19 7.73
N LEU A 166 -16.05 -1.55 8.91
CA LEU A 166 -17.48 -1.71 9.11
C LEU A 166 -18.23 -0.39 8.85
N SER A 167 -17.69 0.74 9.33
CA SER A 167 -18.29 2.06 9.11
C SER A 167 -18.27 2.50 7.64
N GLN A 168 -17.34 1.98 6.83
CA GLN A 168 -17.30 2.22 5.39
C GLN A 168 -18.38 1.40 4.69
N ALA A 169 -18.55 0.13 5.06
CA ALA A 169 -19.60 -0.73 4.52
C ALA A 169 -21.01 -0.21 4.86
N ASP A 170 -21.24 0.25 6.10
CA ASP A 170 -22.55 0.81 6.49
C ASP A 170 -22.87 2.11 5.71
N LYS A 171 -21.86 2.91 5.33
CA LYS A 171 -22.04 4.12 4.50
C LYS A 171 -22.32 3.79 3.04
N GLU A 172 -21.67 2.76 2.49
CA GLU A 172 -21.93 2.27 1.14
C GLU A 172 -23.37 1.73 1.03
N GLU A 173 -23.89 1.03 2.04
CA GLU A 173 -25.30 0.60 2.08
C GLU A 173 -26.28 1.77 2.16
N ASP A 174 -26.00 2.80 2.97
CA ASP A 174 -26.86 3.99 3.07
C ASP A 174 -26.84 4.79 1.76
N ASP A 175 -25.68 4.97 1.13
CA ASP A 175 -25.56 5.63 -0.18
C ASP A 175 -26.29 4.83 -1.28
N GLN A 176 -26.19 3.49 -1.28
CA GLN A 176 -26.92 2.64 -2.23
C GLN A 176 -28.45 2.73 -2.04
N GLY A 177 -28.91 2.90 -0.79
CA GLY A 177 -30.32 3.20 -0.47
C GLY A 177 -30.74 4.63 -0.83
N THR A 178 -29.77 5.55 -0.96
CA THR A 178 -30.02 6.99 -1.19
C THR A 178 -30.06 7.36 -2.67
N VAL A 179 -29.55 6.51 -3.58
CA VAL A 179 -29.66 6.73 -5.04
C VAL A 179 -31.12 6.86 -5.49
N ASP A 180 -32.08 6.24 -4.79
CA ASP A 180 -33.51 6.32 -5.13
C ASP A 180 -34.25 7.54 -4.51
N ARG A 181 -33.56 8.43 -3.79
CA ARG A 181 -34.20 9.54 -3.05
C ARG A 181 -33.61 10.93 -3.28
N LEU A 182 -32.85 11.13 -4.36
CA LEU A 182 -32.17 12.40 -4.66
C LEU A 182 -33.07 13.65 -4.80
N GLU A 183 -34.41 13.56 -4.72
CA GLU A 183 -35.30 14.71 -4.87
C GLU A 183 -35.79 15.37 -3.56
N SER A 184 -35.35 14.99 -2.36
CA SER A 184 -35.71 15.79 -1.16
C SER A 184 -34.76 15.62 0.02
N ILE A 185 -33.78 16.51 0.19
CA ILE A 185 -32.95 16.61 1.40
C ILE A 185 -33.55 17.68 2.32
N PRO A 186 -34.13 17.33 3.48
CA PRO A 186 -34.36 18.28 4.56
C PRO A 186 -33.03 18.56 5.26
N VAL A 187 -32.74 19.85 5.48
CA VAL A 187 -31.58 20.34 6.22
C VAL A 187 -31.62 19.80 7.65
N LEU A 188 -30.77 18.83 7.97
CA LEU A 188 -30.56 18.37 9.34
C LEU A 188 -29.76 19.42 10.11
N GLU A 189 -30.40 20.00 11.13
CA GLU A 189 -29.75 20.88 12.10
C GLU A 189 -28.73 20.12 12.98
N PRO A 190 -27.71 20.81 13.54
CA PRO A 190 -26.56 20.16 14.17
C PRO A 190 -26.95 19.49 15.49
N VAL A 191 -26.73 18.17 15.57
CA VAL A 191 -26.88 17.40 16.80
C VAL A 191 -25.87 17.87 17.84
N ARG A 192 -26.37 18.07 19.08
CA ARG A 192 -25.61 18.50 20.25
C ARG A 192 -24.59 17.43 20.67
N LYS A 193 -23.43 17.90 21.10
CA LYS A 193 -22.33 17.10 21.67
C LYS A 193 -22.77 16.49 23.00
N ASP A 194 -22.92 15.16 23.08
CA ASP A 194 -22.90 14.42 24.34
C ASP A 194 -22.24 13.04 24.11
N ASP A 195 -21.20 12.79 24.92
CA ASP A 195 -20.59 11.52 25.34
C ASP A 195 -20.37 10.35 24.35
N CYS A 196 -19.11 10.17 23.93
CA CYS A 196 -18.54 8.84 23.63
C CYS A 196 -17.03 8.81 23.96
N PRO A 197 -16.51 7.73 24.58
CA PRO A 197 -15.20 7.72 25.23
C PRO A 197 -14.05 7.55 24.23
N SER A 198 -12.98 8.32 24.45
CA SER A 198 -11.61 8.09 23.94
C SER A 198 -11.49 7.64 22.48
N THR A 199 -12.13 8.37 21.57
CA THR A 199 -11.88 8.25 20.13
C THR A 199 -10.42 8.62 19.82
N ILE A 200 -9.68 7.70 19.22
CA ILE A 200 -8.28 7.90 18.86
C ILE A 200 -8.17 9.07 17.90
N MET A 201 -7.34 10.03 18.32
CA MET A 201 -7.14 11.31 17.67
C MET A 201 -6.63 11.07 16.25
N PRO A 202 -7.40 11.33 15.18
CA PRO A 202 -6.80 11.49 13.86
C PRO A 202 -5.69 12.52 14.03
N LYS A 203 -4.43 12.16 13.68
CA LYS A 203 -3.29 13.08 13.77
C LYS A 203 -3.76 14.42 13.24
N LYS A 204 -3.82 15.41 14.14
CA LYS A 204 -4.42 16.72 13.84
C LYS A 204 -3.63 17.29 12.68
N ARG A 205 -4.22 17.28 11.48
CA ARG A 205 -3.58 17.85 10.28
C ARG A 205 -3.21 19.30 10.58
N CYS A 206 -2.16 19.80 9.93
CA CYS A 206 -1.73 21.17 10.19
C CYS A 206 -2.68 22.12 9.48
N THR A 207 -3.72 22.55 10.18
CA THR A 207 -4.75 23.47 9.67
C THR A 207 -4.53 24.92 10.11
N ASN A 208 -3.42 25.21 10.80
CA ASN A 208 -3.04 26.57 11.15
C ASN A 208 -2.21 27.18 9.99
N PRO A 209 -2.69 28.25 9.32
CA PRO A 209 -1.96 28.91 8.23
C PRO A 209 -0.55 29.34 8.58
N ASP A 210 -0.31 29.75 9.83
CA ASP A 210 1.00 30.25 10.26
C ASP A 210 2.02 29.11 10.48
N GLU A 211 1.55 27.90 10.74
CA GLU A 211 2.41 26.75 11.04
C GLU A 211 2.64 25.83 9.84
N ILE A 212 1.83 25.94 8.79
CA ILE A 212 1.80 24.99 7.66
C ILE A 212 3.10 24.94 6.85
N TYR A 213 3.90 26.00 6.93
CA TYR A 213 5.21 26.13 6.29
C TYR A 213 6.36 25.55 7.13
N GLY A 214 6.16 25.37 8.44
CA GLY A 214 7.16 24.88 9.39
C GLY A 214 6.85 23.51 10.00
N ARG A 215 5.72 22.90 9.64
CA ARG A 215 5.27 21.60 10.15
C ARG A 215 4.74 20.71 9.04
N CYS A 216 4.80 19.40 9.25
CA CYS A 216 4.21 18.43 8.34
C CYS A 216 2.70 18.64 8.22
N VAL A 217 2.19 18.83 7.00
CA VAL A 217 0.76 19.06 6.73
C VAL A 217 -0.13 17.89 7.16
N LEU A 218 0.40 16.66 7.09
CA LEU A 218 -0.36 15.44 7.37
C LEU A 218 -0.38 15.03 8.84
N CYS A 219 0.58 15.49 9.66
CA CYS A 219 0.67 15.09 11.06
C CYS A 219 1.03 16.19 12.06
N SER A 220 1.24 17.43 11.62
CA SER A 220 1.65 18.59 12.42
C SER A 220 2.96 18.40 13.20
N SER A 221 3.79 17.43 12.81
CA SER A 221 5.11 17.26 13.42
C SER A 221 6.03 18.40 12.96
N PRO A 222 6.83 18.97 13.88
CA PRO A 222 7.85 19.94 13.50
C PRO A 222 8.98 19.25 12.72
N GLU A 223 9.91 20.07 12.22
CA GLU A 223 11.20 19.61 11.70
C GLU A 223 12.07 19.06 12.83
N ASN A 224 12.72 17.91 12.61
CA ASN A 224 13.60 17.27 13.59
C ASN A 224 15.07 17.38 13.14
N GLU A 225 15.99 17.51 14.08
CA GLU A 225 17.43 17.43 13.83
C GLU A 225 17.77 16.05 13.21
N GLY A 226 18.10 16.04 11.92
CA GLY A 226 18.43 14.83 11.16
C GLY A 226 17.40 14.38 10.12
N SER A 227 16.16 14.89 10.16
CA SER A 227 15.13 14.60 9.15
C SER A 227 14.39 15.88 8.75
N PRO A 228 14.96 16.65 7.80
CA PRO A 228 14.37 17.92 7.39
C PRO A 228 13.02 17.73 6.70
N LEU A 229 12.18 18.76 6.76
CA LEU A 229 10.87 18.75 6.10
C LEU A 229 11.02 18.95 4.59
N SER A 230 10.51 18.02 3.79
CA SER A 230 10.46 18.17 2.33
C SER A 230 9.18 18.88 1.88
N ASP A 231 9.23 19.47 0.69
CA ASP A 231 8.07 20.13 0.11
C ASP A 231 6.98 19.13 -0.31
N HIS A 232 5.72 19.46 -0.05
CA HIS A 232 4.60 18.76 -0.67
C HIS A 232 4.58 19.07 -2.18
N PRO A 233 4.31 18.08 -3.06
CA PRO A 233 4.49 18.27 -4.50
C PRO A 233 3.52 19.32 -5.07
N PHE A 234 2.25 19.30 -4.64
CA PHE A 234 1.20 20.15 -5.22
C PHE A 234 0.89 21.44 -4.47
N PHE A 235 1.30 21.58 -3.20
CA PHE A 235 0.86 22.67 -2.35
C PHE A 235 2.06 23.28 -1.64
N PHE A 236 1.98 24.57 -1.32
CA PHE A 236 2.96 25.24 -0.46
C PHE A 236 2.78 24.79 0.99
N ALA A 237 3.21 23.57 1.26
CA ALA A 237 3.17 22.90 2.55
C ALA A 237 4.35 21.92 2.64
N LYS A 238 4.55 21.36 3.82
CA LYS A 238 5.68 20.46 4.12
C LYS A 238 5.24 19.04 4.45
N LEU A 239 6.11 18.06 4.22
CA LEU A 239 5.95 16.65 4.59
C LEU A 239 7.18 16.18 5.39
N CYS A 240 6.97 15.55 6.54
CA CYS A 240 8.05 14.88 7.26
C CYS A 240 8.39 13.52 6.66
N GLU A 241 9.63 13.04 6.87
CA GLU A 241 10.13 11.77 6.36
C GLU A 241 9.18 10.60 6.72
N ASN A 242 8.65 10.59 7.94
CA ASN A 242 7.72 9.56 8.41
C ASN A 242 6.42 9.52 7.57
N CYS A 243 5.88 10.67 7.17
CA CYS A 243 4.71 10.70 6.31
C CYS A 243 5.04 10.42 4.83
N GLN A 244 6.28 10.67 4.42
CA GLN A 244 6.73 10.44 3.04
C GLN A 244 7.03 8.98 2.74
N VAL A 245 7.83 8.33 3.60
CA VAL A 245 8.39 6.99 3.38
C VAL A 245 8.05 6.00 4.51
N GLY A 246 7.39 6.45 5.58
CA GLY A 246 7.03 5.55 6.68
C GLY A 246 8.22 5.17 7.55
N LYS A 247 9.34 5.91 7.45
CA LYS A 247 10.54 5.63 8.24
C LYS A 247 10.22 5.77 9.71
N ILE A 248 10.52 4.71 10.45
CA ILE A 248 10.40 4.66 11.90
C ILE A 248 11.83 4.67 12.43
N ASP A 249 12.16 5.64 13.26
CA ASP A 249 13.35 5.55 14.08
C ASP A 249 13.04 4.56 15.21
N VAL A 250 13.45 3.31 15.03
CA VAL A 250 13.15 2.18 15.92
C VAL A 250 13.74 2.35 17.33
N GLY A 251 14.51 3.40 17.58
CA GLY A 251 15.23 3.61 18.83
C GLY A 251 14.36 3.63 20.09
N PHE A 252 13.20 4.30 20.09
CA PHE A 252 12.46 4.54 21.35
C PHE A 252 10.94 4.77 21.21
N VAL A 253 10.32 4.37 20.10
CA VAL A 253 8.86 4.46 20.01
C VAL A 253 8.21 3.30 20.75
N SER A 254 7.28 3.63 21.68
CA SER A 254 6.36 2.64 22.26
C SER A 254 5.75 1.80 21.13
N PHE A 255 5.76 0.47 21.29
CA PHE A 255 5.24 -0.53 20.35
C PHE A 255 3.96 -0.11 19.61
N PHE A 256 3.05 0.55 20.35
CA PHE A 256 1.79 1.08 19.84
C PHE A 256 1.97 1.97 18.60
N ALA A 257 3.02 2.77 18.57
CA ALA A 257 3.33 3.69 17.48
C ALA A 257 3.90 2.99 16.24
N ILE A 258 4.66 1.90 16.37
CA ILE A 258 5.19 1.14 15.22
C ILE A 258 4.02 0.58 14.41
N VAL A 259 3.06 -0.03 15.09
CA VAL A 259 1.92 -0.64 14.42
C VAL A 259 0.96 0.42 13.89
N LEU A 260 0.59 1.45 14.67
CA LEU A 260 -0.26 2.55 14.18
C LEU A 260 0.35 3.33 13.01
N VAL A 261 1.68 3.48 12.96
CA VAL A 261 2.35 4.11 11.81
C VAL A 261 2.39 3.16 10.63
N SER A 262 2.59 1.86 10.84
CA SER A 262 2.48 0.85 9.78
C SER A 262 1.06 0.71 9.21
N LEU A 263 0.03 1.08 9.99
CA LEU A 263 -1.35 1.23 9.50
C LEU A 263 -1.50 2.41 8.52
N LYS A 264 -0.52 3.33 8.44
CA LYS A 264 -0.55 4.47 7.50
C LYS A 264 0.43 4.22 6.36
N ARG A 265 -0.10 4.05 5.15
CA ARG A 265 0.76 3.92 3.97
C ARG A 265 1.47 5.26 3.70
N PRO A 266 2.79 5.22 3.51
CA PRO A 266 3.55 6.44 3.26
C PRO A 266 3.19 7.04 1.90
N TYR A 267 3.21 8.37 1.83
CA TYR A 267 2.76 9.13 0.67
C TYR A 267 3.45 8.70 -0.64
N LYS A 268 4.75 8.40 -0.59
CA LYS A 268 5.53 8.01 -1.77
C LYS A 268 5.14 6.64 -2.32
N GLU A 269 4.68 5.71 -1.49
CA GLU A 269 4.27 4.38 -1.95
C GLU A 269 2.89 4.37 -2.60
N THR A 270 2.02 5.31 -2.22
CA THR A 270 0.62 5.33 -2.69
C THR A 270 0.37 6.23 -3.88
N TYR A 271 1.23 7.24 -4.10
CA TYR A 271 0.96 8.29 -5.07
C TYR A 271 0.80 7.82 -6.53
N PHE A 272 1.57 6.82 -6.97
CA PHE A 272 1.57 6.34 -8.36
C PHE A 272 0.58 5.20 -8.63
N VAL A 273 -0.21 4.79 -7.64
CA VAL A 273 -1.19 3.71 -7.84
C VAL A 273 -2.42 4.26 -8.55
N VAL A 274 -2.68 3.73 -9.76
CA VAL A 274 -3.83 4.06 -10.57
C VAL A 274 -4.74 2.85 -10.77
N ASP A 275 -6.03 3.11 -10.92
CA ASP A 275 -7.05 2.14 -11.29
C ASP A 275 -7.07 1.87 -12.81
N GLN A 276 -8.08 1.11 -13.25
CA GLN A 276 -8.25 0.72 -14.65
C GLN A 276 -8.63 1.90 -15.56
N ASP A 277 -9.19 2.97 -14.99
CA ASP A 277 -9.57 4.19 -15.70
C ASP A 277 -8.41 5.20 -15.76
N GLY A 278 -7.24 4.84 -15.22
CA GLY A 278 -6.06 5.70 -15.15
C GLY A 278 -6.17 6.80 -14.11
N LYS A 279 -7.15 6.72 -13.19
CA LYS A 279 -7.28 7.64 -12.04
C LYS A 279 -6.58 7.05 -10.84
N LYS A 280 -6.06 7.89 -9.94
CA LYS A 280 -5.34 7.42 -8.76
C LYS A 280 -6.30 6.73 -7.78
N GLU A 281 -5.85 5.66 -7.14
CA GLU A 281 -6.59 5.01 -6.03
C GLU A 281 -6.43 5.76 -4.68
N PHE A 282 -5.52 6.75 -4.62
CA PHE A 282 -5.17 7.46 -3.39
C PHE A 282 -5.21 8.98 -3.57
N CYS A 283 -5.62 9.67 -2.51
CA CYS A 283 -5.70 11.13 -2.47
C CYS A 283 -4.35 11.79 -2.78
N ALA A 284 -4.33 12.74 -3.71
CA ALA A 284 -3.13 13.46 -4.12
C ALA A 284 -2.53 14.37 -3.01
N LEU A 285 -3.29 14.69 -1.96
CA LEU A 285 -2.81 15.46 -0.80
C LEU A 285 -2.26 14.56 0.32
N CYS A 286 -2.98 13.53 0.73
CA CYS A 286 -2.62 12.75 1.91
C CYS A 286 -2.17 11.31 1.63
N GLY A 287 -2.28 10.84 0.39
CA GLY A 287 -1.95 9.46 0.02
C GLY A 287 -2.86 8.40 0.65
N SER A 288 -4.02 8.80 1.20
CA SER A 288 -4.99 7.89 1.83
C SER A 288 -6.14 7.56 0.88
N THR A 289 -6.79 6.42 1.12
CA THR A 289 -8.05 6.01 0.49
C THR A 289 -9.25 6.64 1.23
N GLY A 290 -10.46 6.28 0.80
CA GLY A 290 -11.73 6.72 1.39
C GLY A 290 -12.70 7.09 0.29
N VAL A 291 -13.64 7.99 0.58
CA VAL A 291 -14.49 8.59 -0.45
C VAL A 291 -13.66 9.60 -1.23
N LEU A 292 -13.42 9.34 -2.52
CA LEU A 292 -12.55 10.12 -3.38
C LEU A 292 -13.36 10.91 -4.41
N VAL A 293 -12.99 12.17 -4.62
CA VAL A 293 -13.49 13.00 -5.71
C VAL A 293 -12.47 12.97 -6.85
N VAL A 294 -12.94 12.64 -8.05
CA VAL A 294 -12.10 12.40 -9.23
C VAL A 294 -12.03 13.64 -10.10
N CYS A 295 -10.82 14.06 -10.51
CA CYS A 295 -10.69 15.14 -11.48
C CYS A 295 -11.13 14.68 -12.87
N GLU A 296 -12.00 15.45 -13.52
CA GLU A 296 -12.53 15.14 -14.85
C GLU A 296 -11.70 15.73 -16.02
N SER A 297 -10.57 16.35 -15.72
CA SER A 297 -9.64 16.75 -16.79
C SER A 297 -9.06 15.50 -17.49
N PRO A 298 -9.03 15.43 -18.84
CA PRO A 298 -8.68 14.21 -19.57
C PRO A 298 -7.25 13.72 -19.30
N ASN A 299 -6.30 14.63 -19.07
CA ASN A 299 -4.89 14.30 -18.82
C ASN A 299 -4.53 14.37 -17.33
N CYS A 300 -5.50 14.29 -16.42
CA CYS A 300 -5.27 14.35 -14.99
C CYS A 300 -5.76 13.08 -14.31
N SER A 301 -4.87 12.41 -13.59
CA SER A 301 -5.20 11.24 -12.77
C SER A 301 -5.46 11.58 -11.30
N ASN A 302 -5.38 12.86 -10.91
CA ASN A 302 -5.49 13.23 -9.50
C ASN A 302 -6.92 13.04 -8.96
N VAL A 303 -6.97 12.50 -7.75
CA VAL A 303 -8.18 12.38 -6.93
C VAL A 303 -7.91 12.98 -5.56
N TYR A 304 -8.95 13.40 -4.85
CA TYR A 304 -8.83 13.97 -3.51
C TYR A 304 -9.88 13.36 -2.59
N CYS A 305 -9.49 12.92 -1.39
CA CYS A 305 -10.46 12.42 -0.43
C CYS A 305 -11.33 13.56 0.13
N THR A 306 -12.60 13.26 0.38
CA THR A 306 -13.56 14.21 0.96
C THR A 306 -13.06 14.76 2.29
N ASP A 307 -12.36 13.95 3.09
CA ASP A 307 -11.71 14.36 4.33
C ASP A 307 -10.67 15.46 4.14
N CYS A 308 -9.87 15.40 3.08
CA CYS A 308 -8.90 16.46 2.77
C CYS A 308 -9.61 17.75 2.37
N ILE A 309 -10.62 17.64 1.52
CA ILE A 309 -11.37 18.80 1.05
C ILE A 309 -12.08 19.47 2.23
N SER A 310 -12.75 18.69 3.09
CA SER A 310 -13.45 19.22 4.27
C SER A 310 -12.50 19.78 5.32
N THR A 311 -11.36 19.12 5.59
CA THR A 311 -10.42 19.56 6.62
C THR A 311 -9.74 20.89 6.27
N PHE A 312 -9.32 21.06 5.01
CA PHE A 312 -8.56 22.24 4.60
C PHE A 312 -9.42 23.31 3.92
N GLY A 313 -10.45 22.90 3.19
CA GLY A 313 -11.35 23.76 2.43
C GLY A 313 -12.66 24.12 3.13
N TYR A 314 -12.89 23.57 4.33
CA TYR A 314 -14.15 23.65 5.05
C TYR A 314 -15.32 22.98 4.32
N SER A 315 -16.47 22.87 4.99
CA SER A 315 -17.64 22.15 4.48
C SER A 315 -18.23 22.77 3.21
N ASP A 316 -18.10 24.09 3.02
CA ASP A 316 -18.69 24.76 1.85
C ASP A 316 -17.93 24.45 0.56
N LEU A 317 -16.61 24.35 0.61
CA LEU A 317 -15.82 23.96 -0.55
C LEU A 317 -16.12 22.53 -0.97
N LEU A 318 -16.27 21.60 -0.01
CA LEU A 318 -16.68 20.23 -0.34
C LEU A 318 -18.03 20.21 -1.07
N LYS A 319 -19.00 21.01 -0.62
CA LYS A 319 -20.31 21.12 -1.29
C LYS A 319 -20.21 21.78 -2.67
N GLU A 320 -19.32 22.76 -2.87
CA GLU A 320 -19.05 23.34 -4.21
C GLU A 320 -18.47 22.28 -5.15
N VAL A 321 -17.46 21.55 -4.68
CA VAL A 321 -16.79 20.48 -5.42
C VAL A 321 -17.78 19.40 -5.85
N LEU A 322 -18.61 18.91 -4.93
CA LEU A 322 -19.59 17.85 -5.22
C LEU A 322 -20.75 18.29 -6.13
N ARG A 323 -20.99 19.60 -6.27
CA ARG A 323 -21.99 20.14 -7.21
C ARG A 323 -21.40 20.54 -8.57
N SER A 324 -20.07 20.53 -8.68
CA SER A 324 -19.40 20.89 -9.93
C SER A 324 -19.48 19.74 -10.91
N ASP A 325 -19.83 20.04 -12.16
CA ASP A 325 -19.87 19.10 -13.28
C ASP A 325 -19.47 19.86 -14.57
N PRO A 326 -18.27 19.65 -15.13
CA PRO A 326 -17.20 18.77 -14.63
C PRO A 326 -16.42 19.38 -13.46
N TRP A 327 -15.92 18.55 -12.54
CA TRP A 327 -14.98 19.03 -11.52
C TRP A 327 -13.50 18.93 -11.95
N HIS A 328 -12.81 20.07 -11.92
CA HIS A 328 -11.36 20.14 -12.12
C HIS A 328 -10.63 20.32 -10.78
N CYS A 329 -9.73 19.39 -10.46
CA CYS A 329 -8.98 19.46 -9.21
C CYS A 329 -8.16 20.75 -9.06
N PHE A 330 -7.71 21.03 -7.84
CA PHE A 330 -6.97 22.25 -7.47
C PHE A 330 -5.76 22.54 -8.38
N ASN A 331 -5.07 21.50 -8.86
CA ASN A 331 -3.96 21.68 -9.78
C ASN A 331 -4.39 22.05 -11.22
N CYS A 332 -5.53 21.54 -11.69
CA CYS A 332 -6.06 21.84 -13.03
C CYS A 332 -6.76 23.19 -13.06
N SER A 333 -7.61 23.48 -12.07
CA SER A 333 -8.35 24.74 -11.97
C SER A 333 -7.52 25.90 -11.41
N LYS A 334 -6.34 25.61 -10.84
CA LYS A 334 -5.50 26.57 -10.11
C LYS A 334 -6.21 27.25 -8.92
N LYS A 335 -7.34 26.69 -8.46
CA LYS A 335 -8.02 27.09 -7.24
C LYS A 335 -7.26 26.56 -6.02
N GLN A 336 -7.17 27.36 -4.96
CA GLN A 336 -6.62 26.94 -3.68
C GLN A 336 -7.57 25.98 -2.94
N LEU A 337 -7.00 25.10 -2.11
CA LEU A 337 -7.76 24.22 -1.22
C LEU A 337 -7.82 24.88 0.17
N GLY A 338 -8.75 25.83 0.33
CA GLY A 338 -8.84 26.68 1.52
C GLY A 338 -7.51 27.39 1.81
N ILE A 339 -6.82 27.00 2.88
CA ILE A 339 -5.51 27.57 3.26
C ILE A 339 -4.32 27.03 2.44
N LEU A 340 -4.52 25.94 1.69
CA LEU A 340 -3.48 25.31 0.88
C LEU A 340 -3.41 25.93 -0.51
N VAL A 341 -2.34 26.67 -0.77
CA VAL A 341 -2.06 27.29 -2.06
C VAL A 341 -1.36 26.28 -2.99
N VAL A 342 -1.85 26.18 -4.23
CA VAL A 342 -1.31 25.27 -5.25
C VAL A 342 0.03 25.78 -5.76
N ARG A 343 1.01 24.87 -5.91
CA ARG A 343 2.31 25.17 -6.51
C ARG A 343 2.19 25.26 -8.04
N PRO A 344 2.65 26.35 -8.68
CA PRO A 344 2.67 26.43 -10.13
C PRO A 344 3.67 25.43 -10.74
N ASN A 345 4.79 25.21 -10.06
CA ASN A 345 5.91 24.32 -10.43
C ASN A 345 5.82 22.95 -9.73
N TRP A 346 4.61 22.40 -9.61
CA TRP A 346 4.37 21.14 -8.90
C TRP A 346 5.11 19.95 -9.52
N GLU A 347 5.37 19.98 -10.84
CA GLU A 347 6.09 18.91 -11.56
C GLU A 347 7.54 18.78 -11.09
N GLN A 348 8.24 19.92 -10.95
CA GLN A 348 9.60 19.95 -10.40
C GLN A 348 9.62 19.52 -8.93
N SER A 349 8.64 19.98 -8.14
CA SER A 349 8.49 19.59 -6.74
C SER A 349 8.24 18.08 -6.59
N LEU A 350 7.40 17.51 -7.47
CA LEU A 350 7.13 16.08 -7.53
C LEU A 350 8.39 15.31 -7.92
N PHE A 351 9.11 15.74 -8.95
CA PHE A 351 10.37 15.13 -9.35
C PHE A 351 11.39 15.14 -8.20
N ALA A 352 11.61 16.30 -7.57
CA ALA A 352 12.52 16.43 -6.43
C ALA A 352 12.12 15.55 -5.24
N LEU A 353 10.81 15.36 -5.00
CA LEU A 353 10.33 14.47 -3.96
C LEU A 353 10.70 13.01 -4.22
N PHE A 354 10.60 12.54 -5.47
CA PHE A 354 10.83 11.14 -5.85
C PHE A 354 12.26 10.83 -6.31
N ASN A 355 13.06 11.84 -6.61
CA ASN A 355 14.45 11.64 -6.99
C ASN A 355 15.30 11.31 -5.76
N THR A 356 15.76 10.06 -5.66
CA THR A 356 16.61 9.58 -4.55
C THR A 356 18.10 9.78 -4.80
N VAL A 357 18.48 10.14 -6.03
CA VAL A 357 19.87 10.29 -6.46
C VAL A 357 20.04 11.73 -6.90
N HIS A 358 21.05 12.44 -6.37
CA HIS A 358 21.49 13.73 -6.89
C HIS A 358 22.08 13.57 -8.30
N ILE A 359 21.27 13.12 -9.26
CA ILE A 359 21.54 13.35 -10.68
C ILE A 359 21.32 14.84 -10.83
N SER A 360 22.42 15.59 -10.91
CA SER A 360 22.38 17.01 -11.26
C SER A 360 21.57 17.18 -12.54
N ASP A 361 20.62 18.12 -12.53
CA ASP A 361 19.83 18.51 -13.72
C ASP A 361 20.72 19.06 -14.87
N ASP A 362 22.02 19.23 -14.64
CA ASP A 362 23.04 19.66 -15.62
C ASP A 362 23.32 18.64 -16.74
N ILE A 363 22.39 17.72 -17.04
CA ILE A 363 22.41 17.02 -18.32
C ILE A 363 21.94 18.03 -19.36
N ASP A 364 22.90 18.69 -19.99
CA ASP A 364 22.65 19.57 -21.13
C ASP A 364 21.99 18.75 -22.25
N LEU A 365 20.66 18.84 -22.34
CA LEU A 365 19.88 18.15 -23.35
C LEU A 365 20.21 18.62 -24.76
N THR A 366 20.90 19.76 -24.93
CA THR A 366 21.41 20.17 -26.25
C THR A 366 22.50 19.23 -26.78
N LEU A 367 23.08 18.38 -25.93
CA LEU A 367 23.96 17.28 -26.34
C LEU A 367 23.21 16.14 -27.02
N ILE A 368 21.87 16.10 -26.96
CA ILE A 368 21.08 15.13 -27.71
C ILE A 368 21.08 15.59 -29.17
N PRO A 369 21.70 14.83 -30.10
CA PRO A 369 21.74 15.21 -31.51
C PRO A 369 20.31 15.35 -32.05
N GLU A 370 20.06 16.36 -32.90
CA GLU A 370 18.77 16.55 -33.57
C GLU A 370 18.36 15.28 -34.35
N GLU A 371 19.35 14.62 -34.98
CA GLU A 371 19.19 13.30 -35.59
C GLU A 371 19.58 12.20 -34.61
N LYS A 372 18.57 11.52 -34.07
CA LYS A 372 18.79 10.35 -33.21
C LYS A 372 19.41 9.22 -34.03
N GLN A 373 20.66 8.89 -33.71
CA GLN A 373 21.31 7.70 -34.24
C GLN A 373 20.59 6.44 -33.73
N PRO A 374 20.46 5.39 -34.56
CA PRO A 374 19.95 4.10 -34.11
C PRO A 374 20.73 3.58 -32.89
N ILE A 375 20.02 3.04 -31.91
CA ILE A 375 20.58 2.66 -30.61
C ILE A 375 21.05 1.20 -30.67
N ARG A 376 22.18 0.90 -30.02
CA ARG A 376 22.59 -0.48 -29.74
C ARG A 376 22.12 -0.88 -28.35
N VAL A 377 21.45 -2.02 -28.26
CA VAL A 377 20.83 -2.49 -27.03
C VAL A 377 21.48 -3.79 -26.60
N LEU A 378 21.79 -3.91 -25.32
CA LEU A 378 22.25 -5.15 -24.69
C LEU A 378 21.28 -5.52 -23.57
N SER A 379 20.52 -6.58 -23.79
CA SER A 379 19.59 -7.16 -22.83
C SER A 379 20.27 -8.31 -22.08
N LEU A 380 20.57 -8.12 -20.80
CA LEU A 380 21.33 -9.09 -19.99
C LEU A 380 20.50 -10.28 -19.50
N PHE A 381 19.17 -10.11 -19.43
CA PHE A 381 18.20 -11.12 -18.99
C PHE A 381 16.97 -11.00 -19.88
N ASP A 382 17.11 -11.45 -21.12
CA ASP A 382 16.18 -11.08 -22.19
C ASP A 382 14.82 -11.78 -22.07
N GLY A 383 14.81 -13.03 -21.62
CA GLY A 383 13.63 -13.88 -21.62
C GLY A 383 13.04 -13.97 -23.02
N LEU A 384 11.77 -13.55 -23.14
CA LEU A 384 11.00 -13.60 -24.39
C LEU A 384 11.16 -12.33 -25.27
N ALA A 385 12.30 -11.63 -25.16
CA ALA A 385 12.58 -10.38 -25.88
C ALA A 385 11.55 -9.25 -25.62
N THR A 386 10.99 -9.16 -24.41
CA THR A 386 10.04 -8.10 -24.04
C THR A 386 10.63 -6.71 -24.24
N GLY A 387 11.92 -6.52 -23.92
CA GLY A 387 12.63 -5.25 -24.13
C GLY A 387 12.60 -4.83 -25.61
N LYS A 388 12.88 -5.77 -26.52
CA LYS A 388 12.81 -5.53 -27.97
C LYS A 388 11.42 -5.09 -28.42
N VAL A 389 10.37 -5.78 -27.96
CA VAL A 389 8.98 -5.44 -28.29
C VAL A 389 8.64 -4.01 -27.86
N ILE A 390 8.98 -3.63 -26.63
CA ILE A 390 8.70 -2.28 -26.13
C ILE A 390 9.47 -1.21 -26.91
N LEU A 391 10.74 -1.45 -27.25
CA LEU A 391 11.52 -0.51 -28.05
C LEU A 391 10.92 -0.29 -29.45
N ASP A 392 10.43 -1.35 -30.08
CA ASP A 392 9.74 -1.28 -31.38
C ASP A 392 8.42 -0.50 -31.27
N LEU A 393 7.63 -0.77 -30.22
CA LEU A 393 6.36 -0.06 -29.97
C LEU A 393 6.57 1.44 -29.70
N LEU A 394 7.68 1.80 -29.06
CA LEU A 394 8.07 3.19 -28.85
C LEU A 394 8.63 3.87 -30.12
N GLY A 395 8.81 3.12 -31.21
CA GLY A 395 9.37 3.63 -32.46
C GLY A 395 10.85 4.02 -32.35
N LEU A 396 11.58 3.45 -31.40
CA LEU A 396 13.01 3.70 -31.26
C LEU A 396 13.77 2.92 -32.33
N GLN A 397 14.60 3.62 -33.12
CA GLN A 397 15.44 2.95 -34.11
C GLN A 397 16.54 2.16 -33.41
N ILE A 398 16.61 0.86 -33.67
CA ILE A 398 17.59 -0.05 -33.07
C ILE A 398 18.57 -0.48 -34.16
N GLU A 399 19.85 -0.18 -33.98
CA GLU A 399 20.92 -0.65 -34.86
C GLU A 399 21.15 -2.15 -34.68
N ARG A 400 21.32 -2.58 -33.41
CA ARG A 400 21.52 -3.96 -33.01
C ARG A 400 20.94 -4.23 -31.64
N TYR A 401 20.39 -5.43 -31.48
CA TYR A 401 19.89 -5.93 -30.21
C TYR A 401 20.65 -7.20 -29.82
N TYR A 402 21.49 -7.09 -28.79
CA TYR A 402 22.18 -8.22 -28.19
C TYR A 402 21.36 -8.76 -27.03
N CYS A 403 21.14 -10.07 -26.97
CA CYS A 403 20.45 -10.72 -25.87
C CYS A 403 21.29 -11.82 -25.23
N CYS A 404 21.36 -11.79 -23.90
CA CYS A 404 21.81 -12.90 -23.09
C CYS A 404 20.58 -13.68 -22.63
N GLU A 405 20.41 -14.88 -23.16
CA GLU A 405 19.39 -15.84 -22.77
C GLU A 405 19.93 -17.25 -22.99
N ILE A 406 19.62 -18.16 -22.07
CA ILE A 406 20.09 -19.55 -22.07
C ILE A 406 18.93 -20.54 -22.06
N ASP A 407 17.71 -20.10 -21.77
CA ASP A 407 16.51 -20.92 -21.85
C ASP A 407 16.11 -21.17 -23.32
N PRO A 408 16.11 -22.43 -23.80
CA PRO A 408 15.86 -22.74 -25.20
C PRO A 408 14.47 -22.32 -25.68
N ASP A 409 13.45 -22.46 -24.83
CA ASP A 409 12.07 -22.11 -25.17
C ASP A 409 11.92 -20.60 -25.34
N ALA A 410 12.53 -19.83 -24.43
CA ALA A 410 12.53 -18.38 -24.53
C ALA A 410 13.30 -17.87 -25.76
N MET A 411 14.46 -18.46 -26.04
CA MET A 411 15.23 -18.15 -27.25
C MET A 411 14.43 -18.45 -28.53
N LEU A 412 13.66 -19.53 -28.56
CA LEU A 412 12.82 -19.89 -29.71
C LEU A 412 11.75 -18.84 -29.98
N VAL A 413 11.03 -18.39 -28.94
CA VAL A 413 10.01 -17.34 -29.05
C VAL A 413 10.62 -16.06 -29.61
N SER A 414 11.77 -15.64 -29.06
CA SER A 414 12.47 -14.43 -29.51
C SER A 414 12.93 -14.53 -30.97
N ARG A 415 13.45 -15.69 -31.41
CA ARG A 415 13.86 -15.93 -32.82
C ARG A 415 12.70 -15.90 -33.80
N VAL A 416 11.55 -16.45 -33.41
CA VAL A 416 10.35 -16.49 -34.27
C VAL A 416 9.76 -15.10 -34.44
N ASN A 417 9.67 -14.33 -33.35
CA ASN A 417 9.05 -13.00 -33.37
C ASN A 417 9.97 -11.90 -33.90
N HIS A 418 11.29 -12.06 -33.75
CA HIS A 418 12.29 -11.06 -34.14
C HIS A 418 13.43 -11.72 -34.94
N PRO A 419 13.16 -12.23 -36.16
CA PRO A 419 14.13 -12.99 -36.96
C PRO A 419 15.32 -12.13 -37.44
N MET A 420 15.11 -10.82 -37.50
CA MET A 420 16.10 -9.82 -37.93
C MET A 420 16.44 -8.93 -36.73
N ASN A 421 17.72 -8.64 -36.55
CA ASN A 421 18.29 -7.71 -35.56
C ASN A 421 18.44 -8.20 -34.11
N VAL A 422 18.21 -9.48 -33.81
CA VAL A 422 18.48 -10.07 -32.49
C VAL A 422 19.69 -11.01 -32.53
N GLU A 423 20.74 -10.68 -31.78
CA GLU A 423 21.96 -11.47 -31.65
C GLU A 423 22.07 -12.11 -30.27
N PHE A 424 22.00 -13.45 -30.22
CA PHE A 424 22.13 -14.21 -28.98
C PHE A 424 23.59 -14.36 -28.57
N LEU A 425 23.92 -13.85 -27.38
CA LEU A 425 25.25 -13.92 -26.79
C LEU A 425 25.44 -15.10 -25.82
N GLY A 426 24.33 -15.77 -25.45
CA GLY A 426 24.30 -16.92 -24.56
C GLY A 426 24.33 -16.53 -23.07
N ASP A 427 25.07 -17.29 -22.27
CA ASP A 427 25.17 -17.07 -20.83
C ASP A 427 25.79 -15.71 -20.49
N VAL A 428 25.06 -14.92 -19.70
CA VAL A 428 25.49 -13.59 -19.26
C VAL A 428 26.83 -13.61 -18.52
N ARG A 429 27.18 -14.72 -17.84
CA ARG A 429 28.44 -14.90 -17.12
C ARG A 429 29.64 -15.01 -18.06
N GLU A 430 29.40 -15.34 -19.32
CA GLU A 430 30.42 -15.42 -20.37
C GLU A 430 30.46 -14.16 -21.23
N LEU A 431 29.75 -13.10 -20.84
CA LEU A 431 29.74 -11.84 -21.57
C LEU A 431 31.12 -11.17 -21.48
N SER A 432 31.59 -10.65 -22.61
CA SER A 432 32.84 -9.89 -22.67
C SER A 432 32.69 -8.70 -23.59
N LEU A 433 33.52 -7.67 -23.40
CA LEU A 433 33.55 -6.51 -24.29
C LEU A 433 33.75 -6.93 -25.75
N ALA A 434 34.56 -7.97 -26.02
CA ALA A 434 34.78 -8.49 -27.37
C ALA A 434 33.50 -9.06 -28.03
N LYS A 435 32.54 -9.60 -27.25
CA LYS A 435 31.26 -10.10 -27.77
C LYS A 435 30.33 -8.95 -28.19
N VAL A 436 30.36 -7.82 -27.47
CA VAL A 436 29.46 -6.67 -27.70
C VAL A 436 30.08 -5.61 -28.62
N SER A 437 31.41 -5.56 -28.73
CA SER A 437 32.15 -4.60 -29.54
C SER A 437 32.35 -5.02 -31.00
N ARG A 438 31.75 -6.13 -31.47
CA ARG A 438 31.76 -6.51 -32.89
C ARG A 438 30.93 -5.53 -33.70
N GLY A 439 31.38 -4.29 -33.90
CA GLY A 439 30.71 -3.24 -34.67
C GLY A 439 31.63 -2.06 -34.88
#